data_AF-A0A318K7N7-F1
#
_entry.id   AF-A0A318K7N7-F1
#
_cell.length_a   1.000
_cell.length_b   1.000
_cell.length_c   1.000
_cell.angle_alpha   90.00
_cell.angle_beta   90.00
_cell.angle_gamma   90.00
#
_symmetry.space_group_name_H-M   'P 1'
#
loop_
_entity.id
_entity.type
_entity.pdbx_description
1 polymer ?
#
loop_
_entity_poly.entity_id
_entity_poly.type
_entity_poly.pdbx_seq_one_letter_code
_entity_poly.pdbx_strand_id
1 'polypeptide(L)'
;MGSMFLFGPALLEVSARKILNRLHKTHGGPALAAAAELPALSAALDQHAAAVRDILELGVEGSARVPVSVLLAGYARGLLDHVREAAAGHGTVSAAPSDLDSWANADWVQLRLASVCLHSSRRFA
;
A
#
# COMPACT_ATOMS: atom_id res chain seq x y z
N MET A 1 -6.68 -1.94 38.60
CA MET A 1 -5.78 -1.60 37.46
C MET A 1 -6.10 -2.51 36.29
N GLY A 2 -6.70 -1.98 35.23
CA GLY A 2 -7.06 -2.78 34.04
C GLY A 2 -7.84 -1.92 33.06
N SER A 3 -7.12 -1.22 32.18
CA SER A 3 -7.72 -0.52 31.03
C SER A 3 -6.66 -0.06 30.01
N MET A 4 -5.41 0.16 30.43
CA MET A 4 -4.38 0.77 29.58
C MET A 4 -3.83 -0.14 28.45
N PHE A 5 -4.04 -1.46 28.50
CA PHE A 5 -3.54 -2.39 27.47
C PHE A 5 -4.54 -2.70 26.33
N LEU A 6 -5.82 -2.38 26.50
CA LEU A 6 -6.86 -2.67 25.48
C LEU A 6 -6.89 -1.62 24.35
N PHE A 7 -6.37 -0.41 24.58
CA PHE A 7 -6.39 0.67 23.59
C PHE A 7 -5.23 0.62 22.59
N GLY A 8 -4.13 -0.08 22.89
CA GLY A 8 -2.95 -0.14 22.02
C GLY A 8 -3.27 -0.73 20.63
N PRO A 9 -3.83 -1.94 20.53
CA PRO A 9 -4.18 -2.57 19.26
C PRO A 9 -5.23 -1.77 18.47
N ALA A 10 -6.26 -1.27 19.15
CA ALA A 10 -7.32 -0.49 18.51
C ALA A 10 -6.81 0.83 17.91
N LEU A 11 -5.90 1.54 18.61
CA LEU A 11 -5.30 2.77 18.09
C LEU A 11 -4.40 2.51 16.88
N LEU A 12 -3.67 1.38 16.86
CA LEU A 12 -2.87 0.99 15.70
C LEU A 12 -3.75 0.73 14.48
N GLU A 13 -4.88 0.06 14.65
CA GLU A 13 -5.83 -0.18 13.56
C GLU A 13 -6.48 1.11 13.02
N VAL A 14 -6.86 2.04 13.90
CA VAL A 14 -7.40 3.35 13.50
C VAL A 14 -6.36 4.14 12.71
N SER A 15 -5.12 4.18 13.19
CA SER A 15 -4.01 4.85 12.50
C SER A 15 -3.73 4.20 11.14
N ALA A 16 -3.68 2.86 11.10
CA ALA A 16 -3.50 2.09 9.88
C ALA A 16 -4.60 2.39 8.85
N ARG A 17 -5.87 2.43 9.30
CA ARG A 17 -7.00 2.79 8.44
C ARG A 17 -6.84 4.19 7.85
N LYS A 18 -6.42 5.17 8.66
CA LYS A 18 -6.17 6.54 8.20
C LYS A 18 -5.08 6.58 7.12
N ILE A 19 -3.98 5.84 7.31
CA ILE A 19 -2.88 5.73 6.34
C ILE A 19 -3.38 5.10 5.05
N LEU A 20 -4.05 3.95 5.13
CA LEU A 20 -4.54 3.22 3.96
C LEU A 20 -5.62 3.99 3.20
N ASN A 21 -6.51 4.71 3.89
CA ASN A 21 -7.50 5.58 3.24
C ASN A 21 -6.83 6.73 2.48
N ARG A 22 -5.78 7.34 3.04
CA ARG A 22 -5.01 8.36 2.34
C ARG A 22 -4.31 7.78 1.12
N LEU A 23 -3.68 6.61 1.26
CA LEU A 23 -3.00 5.92 0.17
C LEU A 23 -3.95 5.52 -0.95
N HIS A 24 -5.16 5.06 -0.60
CA HIS A 24 -6.19 4.74 -1.58
C HIS A 24 -6.62 5.99 -2.34
N LYS A 25 -6.84 7.12 -1.67
CA LYS A 25 -7.19 8.37 -2.35
C LYS A 25 -6.10 8.88 -3.29
N THR A 26 -4.83 8.74 -2.91
CA THR A 26 -3.72 9.30 -3.70
C THR A 26 -3.20 8.36 -4.78
N HIS A 27 -3.18 7.05 -4.55
CA HIS A 27 -2.61 6.06 -5.47
C HIS A 27 -3.67 5.05 -5.94
N GLY A 28 -4.38 4.42 -5.00
CA GLY A 28 -5.28 3.30 -5.32
C GLY A 28 -6.42 3.66 -6.27
N GLY A 29 -7.16 4.73 -6.00
CA GLY A 29 -8.26 5.22 -6.82
C GLY A 29 -7.83 5.62 -8.23
N PRO A 30 -6.81 6.51 -8.37
CA PRO A 30 -6.26 6.86 -9.68
C PRO A 30 -5.73 5.67 -10.47
N ALA A 31 -5.00 4.75 -9.81
CA ALA A 31 -4.50 3.54 -10.46
C ALA A 31 -5.62 2.62 -10.96
N LEU A 32 -6.67 2.43 -10.15
CA LEU A 32 -7.84 1.64 -10.54
C LEU A 32 -8.59 2.26 -11.73
N ALA A 33 -8.75 3.59 -11.73
CA ALA A 33 -9.34 4.30 -12.86
C ALA A 33 -8.51 4.14 -14.13
N ALA A 34 -7.19 4.25 -14.04
CA ALA A 34 -6.29 4.03 -15.17
C ALA A 34 -6.29 2.56 -15.63
N ALA A 35 -6.35 1.60 -14.70
CA ALA A 35 -6.35 0.17 -15.00
C ALA A 35 -7.61 -0.30 -15.72
N ALA A 36 -8.73 0.44 -15.60
CA ALA A 36 -9.93 0.20 -16.39
C ALA A 36 -9.69 0.43 -17.90
N GLU A 37 -8.77 1.34 -18.24
CA GLU A 37 -8.39 1.67 -19.62
C GLU A 37 -7.12 0.95 -20.08
N LEU A 38 -6.30 0.47 -19.14
CA LEU A 38 -4.98 -0.12 -19.39
C LEU A 38 -4.89 -1.54 -18.81
N PRO A 39 -5.22 -2.59 -19.58
CA PRO A 39 -5.17 -3.98 -19.09
C PRO A 39 -3.80 -4.42 -18.57
N ALA A 40 -2.72 -3.93 -19.18
CA ALA A 40 -1.35 -4.19 -18.72
C ALA A 40 -1.09 -3.63 -17.33
N LEU A 41 -1.63 -2.45 -17.01
CA LEU A 41 -1.55 -1.85 -15.67
C LEU A 41 -2.34 -2.69 -14.66
N SER A 42 -3.54 -3.18 -15.02
CA SER A 42 -4.31 -4.08 -14.15
C SER A 42 -3.49 -5.33 -13.78
N ALA A 43 -2.84 -5.96 -14.77
CA ALA A 43 -2.01 -7.14 -14.53
C ALA A 43 -0.80 -6.82 -13.64
N ALA A 44 -0.12 -5.69 -13.88
CA ALA A 44 1.00 -5.25 -13.07
C ALA A 44 0.56 -5.01 -11.60
N LEU A 45 -0.55 -4.33 -11.39
CA LEU A 45 -1.10 -4.09 -10.07
C LEU A 45 -1.44 -5.40 -9.34
N ASP A 46 -2.04 -6.37 -10.01
CA ASP A 46 -2.33 -7.69 -9.43
C ASP A 46 -1.04 -8.44 -9.04
N GLN A 47 0.00 -8.38 -9.87
CA GLN A 47 1.31 -8.98 -9.56
C GLN A 47 1.96 -8.30 -8.34
N HIS A 48 1.97 -6.98 -8.29
CA HIS A 48 2.50 -6.24 -7.15
C HIS A 48 1.70 -6.50 -5.87
N ALA A 49 0.38 -6.62 -5.99
CA ALA A 49 -0.51 -6.98 -4.89
C ALA A 49 -0.20 -8.40 -4.38
N ALA A 50 0.00 -9.38 -5.27
CA ALA A 50 0.40 -10.72 -4.88
C ALA A 50 1.73 -10.70 -4.11
N ALA A 51 2.76 -10.04 -4.65
CA ALA A 51 4.05 -9.95 -3.99
C ALA A 51 4.00 -9.21 -2.64
N VAL A 52 3.09 -8.23 -2.43
CA VAL A 52 2.88 -7.64 -1.09
C VAL A 52 2.33 -8.69 -0.12
N ARG A 53 1.36 -9.50 -0.52
CA ARG A 53 0.83 -10.57 0.37
C ARG A 53 1.92 -11.53 0.77
N ASP A 54 2.71 -11.99 -0.19
CA ASP A 54 3.78 -12.97 0.06
C ASP A 54 4.82 -12.40 1.03
N ILE A 55 5.21 -11.13 0.87
CA ILE A 55 6.11 -10.43 1.80
C ILE A 55 5.51 -10.38 3.21
N LEU A 56 4.22 -10.05 3.35
CA LEU A 56 3.59 -9.95 4.67
C LEU A 56 3.39 -11.30 5.33
N GLU A 57 3.09 -12.33 4.54
CA GLU A 57 2.85 -13.70 5.02
C GLU A 57 4.16 -14.38 5.42
N LEU A 58 5.20 -14.27 4.60
CA LEU A 58 6.46 -15.01 4.76
C LEU A 58 7.58 -14.19 5.40
N GLY A 59 7.55 -12.86 5.27
CA GLY A 59 8.64 -11.97 5.67
C GLY A 59 8.49 -11.32 7.04
N VAL A 60 7.34 -11.49 7.71
CA VAL A 60 7.07 -10.89 9.02
C VAL A 60 6.78 -11.98 10.04
N GLU A 61 7.72 -12.20 10.97
CA GLU A 61 7.54 -13.17 12.05
C GLU A 61 6.32 -12.80 12.92
N GLY A 62 5.43 -13.77 13.15
CA GLY A 62 4.21 -13.55 13.91
C GLY A 62 3.12 -12.74 13.18
N SER A 63 3.24 -12.52 11.86
CA SER A 63 2.26 -11.79 11.03
C SER A 63 0.81 -12.23 11.26
N ALA A 64 0.58 -13.52 11.47
CA ALA A 64 -0.74 -14.11 11.73
C ALA A 64 -1.46 -13.52 12.96
N ARG A 65 -0.75 -12.88 13.90
CA ARG A 65 -1.32 -12.26 15.11
C ARG A 65 -1.58 -10.76 14.95
N VAL A 66 -1.19 -10.17 13.83
CA VAL A 66 -1.30 -8.72 13.59
C VAL A 66 -2.40 -8.47 12.55
N PRO A 67 -3.31 -7.51 12.78
CA PRO A 67 -4.31 -7.14 11.79
C PRO A 67 -3.64 -6.76 10.46
N VAL A 68 -4.15 -7.33 9.36
CA VAL A 68 -3.59 -7.10 8.01
C VAL A 68 -3.52 -5.61 7.63
N SER A 69 -4.46 -4.79 8.12
CA SER A 69 -4.46 -3.35 7.92
C SER A 69 -3.21 -2.69 8.52
N VAL A 70 -2.81 -3.13 9.72
CA VAL A 70 -1.61 -2.64 10.41
C VAL A 70 -0.35 -3.06 9.66
N LEU A 71 -0.28 -4.31 9.21
CA LEU A 71 0.83 -4.81 8.39
C LEU A 71 0.97 -4.03 7.07
N LEU A 72 -0.13 -3.84 6.34
CA LEU A 72 -0.15 -3.08 5.08
C LEU A 72 0.23 -1.60 5.29
N ALA A 73 -0.26 -0.96 6.36
CA ALA A 73 0.09 0.41 6.68
C ALA A 73 1.57 0.54 7.07
N GLY A 74 2.11 -0.42 7.83
CA GLY A 74 3.53 -0.50 8.16
C GLY A 74 4.39 -0.67 6.91
N TYR A 75 4.02 -1.59 6.03
CA TYR A 75 4.72 -1.81 4.76
C TYR A 75 4.74 -0.57 3.87
N ALA A 76 3.58 0.08 3.65
CA ALA A 76 3.50 1.29 2.84
C ALA A 76 4.34 2.43 3.41
N ARG A 77 4.35 2.58 4.75
CA ARG A 77 5.17 3.59 5.41
C ARG A 77 6.66 3.30 5.26
N GLY A 78 7.08 2.06 5.50
CA GLY A 78 8.47 1.63 5.31
C GLY A 78 8.95 1.84 3.87
N LEU A 79 8.10 1.56 2.88
CA LEU A 79 8.42 1.82 1.48
C LEU A 79 8.59 3.33 1.19
N LEU A 80 7.69 4.18 1.72
CA LEU A 80 7.79 5.63 1.57
C LEU A 80 9.05 6.19 2.24
N ASP A 81 9.40 5.67 3.42
CA ASP A 81 10.59 6.10 4.15
C ASP A 81 11.87 5.65 3.42
N HIS A 82 11.91 4.41 2.90
CA HIS A 82 13.00 3.92 2.05
C HIS A 82 13.19 4.79 0.79
N VAL A 83 12.10 5.18 0.13
CA VAL A 83 12.17 6.05 -1.05
C VAL A 83 12.66 7.44 -0.70
N ARG A 84 12.26 7.99 0.45
CA ARG A 84 12.77 9.30 0.91
C ARG A 84 14.27 9.26 1.18
N GLU A 85 14.75 8.19 1.79
CA GLU A 85 16.18 7.97 2.03
C GLU A 85 16.95 7.79 0.71
N ALA A 86 16.40 7.02 -0.23
CA ALA A 86 17.01 6.79 -1.55
C ALA A 86 16.95 8.01 -2.47
N ALA A 87 15.91 8.84 -2.37
CA ALA A 87 15.73 10.06 -3.15
C ALA A 87 16.79 11.13 -2.85
N ALA A 88 17.49 11.01 -1.71
CA ALA A 88 18.69 11.81 -1.45
C ALA A 88 19.84 11.50 -2.43
N GLY A 89 19.77 10.42 -3.24
CA GLY A 89 20.77 10.05 -4.25
C GLY A 89 20.24 9.66 -5.62
N HIS A 90 19.00 9.19 -5.79
CA HIS A 90 18.47 8.70 -7.06
C HIS A 90 16.97 9.02 -7.19
N GLY A 91 16.55 9.67 -8.28
CA GLY A 91 15.23 10.30 -8.50
C GLY A 91 14.00 9.39 -8.55
N THR A 92 13.88 8.43 -7.64
CA THR A 92 12.67 7.60 -7.44
C THR A 92 11.54 8.46 -6.89
N VAL A 93 10.38 8.45 -7.56
CA VAL A 93 9.26 9.34 -7.23
C VAL A 93 8.14 8.55 -6.55
N SER A 94 7.87 8.87 -5.28
CA SER A 94 6.75 8.27 -4.55
C SER A 94 5.39 8.93 -4.81
N ALA A 95 5.34 10.03 -5.56
CA ALA A 95 4.08 10.66 -5.92
C ALA A 95 3.35 9.82 -6.99
N ALA A 96 2.03 9.70 -6.86
CA ALA A 96 1.22 8.99 -7.85
C ALA A 96 1.25 9.71 -9.21
N PRO A 97 1.29 8.96 -10.33
CA PRO A 97 1.07 9.51 -11.67
C PRO A 97 -0.27 10.25 -11.80
N SER A 98 -0.29 11.32 -12.58
CA SER A 98 -1.45 12.21 -12.75
C SER A 98 -2.38 11.85 -13.90
N ASP A 99 -1.92 11.05 -14.85
CA ASP A 99 -2.59 10.79 -16.13
C ASP A 99 -2.30 9.37 -16.64
N LEU A 100 -3.05 8.96 -17.67
CA LEU A 100 -3.00 7.60 -18.22
C LEU A 100 -1.63 7.21 -18.76
N ASP A 101 -0.94 8.11 -19.48
CA ASP A 101 0.37 7.84 -20.05
C ASP A 101 1.43 7.66 -18.96
N SER A 102 1.40 8.51 -17.95
CA SER A 102 2.28 8.38 -16.78
C SER A 102 1.99 7.11 -15.97
N TRP A 103 0.73 6.66 -15.93
CA TRP A 103 0.36 5.37 -15.33
C TRP A 103 0.82 4.17 -16.15
N ALA A 104 0.79 4.25 -17.48
CA ALA A 104 1.32 3.20 -18.36
C ALA A 104 2.84 3.01 -18.17
N ASN A 105 3.54 4.06 -17.74
CA ASN A 105 4.97 4.07 -17.47
C ASN A 105 5.32 4.16 -15.97
N ALA A 106 4.35 3.85 -15.09
CA ALA A 106 4.52 3.97 -13.65
C ALA A 106 5.68 3.10 -13.15
N ASP A 107 6.49 3.66 -12.24
CA ASP A 107 7.59 2.93 -11.64
C ASP A 107 7.07 1.88 -10.63
N TRP A 108 7.99 0.97 -10.25
CA TRP A 108 7.64 -0.12 -9.35
C TRP A 108 7.15 0.35 -7.97
N VAL A 109 7.60 1.52 -7.46
CA VAL A 109 7.17 2.08 -6.17
C VAL A 109 5.73 2.57 -6.28
N GLN A 110 5.40 3.33 -7.33
CA GLN A 110 4.06 3.83 -7.60
C GLN A 110 3.08 2.67 -7.73
N LEU A 111 3.45 1.63 -8.51
CA LEU A 111 2.68 0.39 -8.65
C LEU A 111 2.53 -0.33 -7.31
N ARG A 112 3.62 -0.44 -6.52
CA ARG A 112 3.58 -1.11 -5.22
C ARG A 112 2.68 -0.39 -4.22
N LEU A 113 2.76 0.94 -4.15
CA LEU A 113 1.93 1.77 -3.27
C LEU A 113 0.45 1.71 -3.68
N ALA A 114 0.13 1.76 -4.97
CA ALA A 114 -1.23 1.57 -5.47
C ALA A 114 -1.78 0.17 -5.13
N SER A 115 -0.93 -0.86 -5.27
CA SER A 115 -1.30 -2.26 -5.07
C SER A 115 -1.59 -2.63 -3.62
N VAL A 116 -1.02 -1.91 -2.64
CA VAL A 116 -1.40 -2.03 -1.22
C VAL A 116 -2.91 -1.81 -1.02
N CYS A 117 -3.56 -0.98 -1.86
CA CYS A 117 -4.97 -0.65 -1.75
C CYS A 117 -5.92 -1.65 -2.42
N LEU A 118 -5.43 -2.53 -3.30
CA LEU A 118 -6.24 -3.58 -3.94
C LEU A 118 -6.72 -4.66 -2.96
N HIS A 119 -6.00 -4.87 -1.87
CA HIS A 119 -6.39 -5.83 -0.82
C HIS A 119 -7.43 -5.29 0.17
N SER A 120 -7.59 -3.97 0.27
CA SER A 120 -8.54 -3.37 1.21
C SER A 120 -9.97 -3.31 0.66
N SER A 121 -10.12 -3.30 -0.67
CA SER A 121 -11.40 -3.12 -1.37
C SER A 121 -12.16 -4.44 -1.61
N ARG A 122 -11.48 -5.59 -1.66
CA ARG A 122 -12.12 -6.92 -1.83
C ARG A 122 -12.69 -7.54 -0.54
N ARG A 123 -12.61 -6.87 0.61
CA ARG A 123 -13.12 -7.37 1.90
C ARG A 123 -14.33 -6.60 2.47
N PHE A 124 -14.86 -5.64 1.73
CA PHE A 124 -16.03 -4.85 2.13
C PHE A 124 -17.11 -4.75 1.03
N ALA A 125 -17.08 -5.66 0.06
CA ALA A 125 -18.16 -5.89 -0.89
C ALA A 125 -18.78 -7.26 -0.62
#